data_AF-A0A969DWB5-F1
#
_entry.id   AF-A0A969DWB5-F1
#
_cell.length_a   1.000
_cell.length_b   1.000
_cell.length_c   1.000
_cell.angle_alpha   90.00
_cell.angle_beta   90.00
_cell.angle_gamma   90.00
#
_symmetry.space_group_name_H-M   'P 1'
#
loop_
_entity.id
_entity.type
_entity.pdbx_description
1 polymer ?
#
loop_
_entity_poly.entity_id
_entity_poly.type
_entity_poly.pdbx_seq_one_letter_code
_entity_poly.pdbx_strand_id
1 'polypeptide(L)'
;MNKKKILFIGGSLNQTTIMFKIYEHLKSDYDCYFTPYYTDGFVDFFVQKGFVNFSILGGKFRQLTEEFFRNNNLNVDYKGLADDYDLVFTCSDLIMTEKY
;
A
#
# COMPACT_ATOMS: atom_id res chain seq x y z
N MET A 1 16.13 8.39 22.06
CA MET A 1 15.39 7.13 21.79
C MET A 1 15.20 7.02 20.29
N ASN A 2 15.38 5.84 19.70
CA ASN A 2 15.08 5.65 18.29
C ASN A 2 13.57 5.86 18.07
N LYS A 3 13.19 6.60 17.03
CA LYS A 3 11.77 6.74 16.67
C LYS A 3 11.24 5.36 16.29
N LYS A 4 9.98 5.12 16.66
CA LYS A 4 9.26 3.90 16.30
C LYS A 4 8.91 3.94 14.81
N LYS A 5 8.97 2.80 14.14
CA LYS A 5 8.80 2.70 12.68
C LYS A 5 7.41 2.22 12.31
N ILE A 6 6.80 2.86 11.32
CA ILE A 6 5.45 2.55 10.85
C ILE A 6 5.48 2.29 9.35
N LEU A 7 4.89 1.17 8.93
CA LEU A 7 4.68 0.85 7.51
C LEU A 7 3.21 1.07 7.12
N PHE A 8 2.98 1.84 6.05
CA PHE A 8 1.66 2.05 5.45
C PHE A 8 1.54 1.27 4.15
N ILE A 9 0.53 0.40 4.05
CA ILE A 9 0.25 -0.38 2.84
C ILE A 9 -0.82 0.33 2.02
N GLY A 10 -0.46 0.79 0.82
CA GLY A 10 -1.37 1.46 -0.12
C GLY A 10 -1.81 0.54 -1.27
N GLY A 11 -3.10 0.18 -1.33
CA GLY A 11 -3.68 -0.57 -2.45
C GLY A 11 -4.13 0.30 -3.60
N SER A 12 -5.41 0.63 -3.62
CA SER A 12 -5.97 1.58 -4.59
C SER A 12 -5.51 3.00 -4.28
N LEU A 13 -5.58 3.92 -5.26
CA LEU A 13 -5.29 5.34 -5.01
C LEU A 13 -6.16 5.91 -3.89
N ASN A 14 -7.42 5.48 -3.80
CA ASN A 14 -8.33 5.88 -2.72
C ASN A 14 -7.76 5.49 -1.34
N GLN A 15 -7.43 4.21 -1.15
CA GLN A 15 -6.82 3.72 0.09
C GLN A 15 -5.50 4.45 0.40
N THR A 16 -4.65 4.61 -0.62
CA THR A 16 -3.37 5.31 -0.51
C THR A 16 -3.55 6.75 -0.01
N THR A 17 -4.54 7.49 -0.51
CA THR A 17 -4.80 8.86 -0.04
C THR A 17 -5.32 8.92 1.40
N ILE A 18 -6.08 7.91 1.84
CA ILE A 18 -6.51 7.79 3.25
C ILE A 18 -5.29 7.53 4.14
N MET A 19 -4.43 6.58 3.77
CA MET A 19 -3.19 6.28 4.49
C MET A 19 -2.28 7.51 4.58
N PHE A 20 -2.18 8.28 3.50
CA PHE A 20 -1.39 9.52 3.47
C PHE A 20 -1.90 10.55 4.50
N LYS A 21 -3.22 10.71 4.66
CA LYS A 21 -3.79 11.61 5.69
C LYS A 21 -3.42 11.17 7.10
N ILE A 22 -3.44 9.87 7.38
CA ILE A 22 -3.02 9.33 8.69
C ILE A 22 -1.53 9.60 8.90
N TYR A 23 -0.71 9.33 7.88
CA TYR A 23 0.73 9.62 7.88
C TYR A 23 1.03 11.09 8.20
N GLU A 24 0.32 12.05 7.62
CA GLU A 24 0.53 13.48 7.87
C GLU A 24 0.40 13.86 9.36
N HIS A 25 -0.45 13.15 10.11
CA HIS A 25 -0.61 13.34 11.55
C HIS A 25 0.43 12.61 12.40
N LEU A 26 1.15 11.63 11.85
CA LEU A 26 2.09 10.77 12.59
C LEU A 26 3.57 11.05 12.25
N LYS A 27 3.85 11.65 11.09
CA LYS A 27 5.23 11.83 10.58
C LYS A 27 6.14 12.69 11.46
N SER A 28 5.59 13.51 12.36
CA SER A 28 6.39 14.28 13.32
C SER A 28 7.05 13.40 14.37
N ASP A 29 6.37 12.31 14.77
CA ASP A 29 6.72 11.51 15.95
C ASP A 29 7.33 10.15 15.57
N TYR A 30 7.02 9.65 14.38
CA TYR A 30 7.40 8.32 13.90
C TYR A 30 8.19 8.35 12.60
N ASP A 31 8.97 7.30 12.37
CA ASP A 31 9.64 7.07 11.08
C ASP A 31 8.69 6.27 10.18
N CYS A 32 8.17 6.91 9.15
CA CYS A 32 7.09 6.37 8.33
C CYS A 32 7.60 5.91 6.96
N TYR A 33 7.12 4.75 6.53
CA TYR A 33 7.44 4.11 5.26
C TYR A 33 6.17 3.64 4.56
N PHE A 34 6.23 3.52 3.25
CA PHE A 34 5.13 3.10 2.41
C PHE A 34 5.50 1.89 1.57
N THR A 35 4.51 1.05 1.29
CA THR A 35 4.60 0.02 0.27
C THR A 35 3.32 -0.01 -0.54
N PRO A 36 3.37 -0.21 -1.86
CA PRO A 36 2.17 -0.56 -2.59
C PRO A 36 1.68 -1.94 -2.10
N TYR A 37 0.39 -2.21 -2.26
CA TYR A 37 -0.18 -3.50 -1.94
C TYR A 37 0.53 -4.57 -2.76
N TYR A 38 0.91 -5.64 -2.06
CA TYR A 38 1.63 -6.75 -2.61
C TYR A 38 0.86 -8.03 -2.32
N THR A 39 0.94 -8.98 -3.24
CA THR A 39 0.42 -10.33 -3.04
C THR A 39 1.59 -11.29 -2.96
N ASP A 40 1.47 -12.32 -2.13
CA ASP A 40 2.47 -13.38 -2.04
C ASP A 40 2.07 -14.58 -2.90
N GLY A 41 3.07 -15.27 -3.47
CA GLY A 41 2.91 -16.58 -4.13
C GLY A 41 2.26 -16.57 -5.52
N PHE A 42 1.60 -17.69 -5.87
CA PHE A 42 1.04 -18.01 -7.20
C PHE A 42 0.11 -16.94 -7.80
N VAL A 43 -0.43 -16.03 -6.97
CA VAL A 43 -1.24 -14.88 -7.43
C VAL A 43 -0.42 -13.95 -8.32
N ASP A 44 0.87 -13.72 -8.00
CA ASP A 44 1.79 -12.91 -8.82
C ASP A 44 2.05 -13.57 -10.19
N PHE A 45 2.06 -14.91 -10.24
CA PHE A 45 2.21 -15.70 -11.48
C PHE A 45 0.98 -15.61 -12.39
N PHE A 46 -0.24 -15.58 -11.81
CA PHE A 46 -1.48 -15.39 -12.57
C PHE A 46 -1.67 -13.93 -13.02
N VAL A 47 -1.21 -12.95 -12.24
CA VAL A 47 -1.17 -11.53 -12.62
C VAL A 47 -0.23 -11.31 -13.82
N GLN A 48 0.94 -11.94 -13.83
CA GLN A 48 1.91 -11.84 -14.95
C GLN A 48 1.42 -12.50 -16.26
N LYS A 49 0.49 -13.46 -16.20
CA LYS A 49 -0.06 -14.15 -17.39
C LYS A 49 -1.25 -13.45 -18.07
N GLY A 50 -1.61 -12.24 -17.65
CA GLY A 50 -2.53 -11.39 -18.42
C GLY A 50 -4.02 -11.72 -18.33
N PHE A 51 -4.43 -12.62 -17.43
CA PHE A 51 -5.84 -13.01 -17.25
C PHE A 51 -6.64 -12.08 -16.33
N VAL A 52 -6.03 -11.03 -15.78
CA VAL A 52 -6.64 -10.15 -14.77
C VAL A 52 -6.59 -8.66 -15.11
N ASN A 53 -6.50 -8.32 -16.41
CA ASN A 53 -6.45 -6.94 -16.92
C ASN A 53 -7.67 -6.07 -16.59
N PHE A 54 -8.72 -6.63 -15.98
CA PHE A 54 -9.94 -5.91 -15.59
C PHE A 54 -10.08 -5.71 -14.06
N SER A 55 -9.30 -6.40 -13.23
CA SER A 55 -9.48 -6.31 -11.77
C SER A 55 -8.52 -5.31 -11.13
N ILE A 56 -8.79 -4.98 -9.87
CA ILE A 56 -7.98 -4.10 -9.00
C ILE A 56 -6.49 -4.52 -8.91
N LEU A 57 -6.15 -5.73 -9.34
CA LEU A 57 -4.78 -6.27 -9.43
C LEU A 57 -4.07 -6.00 -10.76
N GLY A 58 -4.75 -5.50 -11.79
CA GLY A 58 -4.11 -5.04 -13.03
C GLY A 58 -3.24 -3.83 -12.73
N GLY A 59 -1.95 -3.88 -13.09
CA GLY A 59 -0.87 -2.99 -12.64
C GLY A 59 -1.09 -1.47 -12.70
N LYS A 60 -2.19 -0.98 -13.26
CA LYS A 60 -2.61 0.43 -13.22
C LYS A 60 -2.76 0.98 -11.80
N PHE A 61 -3.36 0.23 -10.86
CA PHE A 61 -3.48 0.71 -9.48
C PHE A 61 -2.12 0.83 -8.79
N ARG A 62 -1.26 -0.17 -9.00
CA ARG A 62 0.13 -0.14 -8.53
C ARG A 62 0.87 1.06 -9.11
N GLN A 63 0.78 1.28 -10.42
CA GLN A 63 1.43 2.42 -11.10
C GLN A 63 0.95 3.76 -10.53
N LEU A 64 -0.36 3.94 -10.34
CA LEU A 64 -0.93 5.16 -9.76
C LEU A 64 -0.45 5.37 -8.32
N THR A 65 -0.39 4.31 -7.52
CA THR A 65 0.09 4.36 -6.13
C THR A 65 1.59 4.66 -6.08
N GLU A 66 2.42 4.02 -6.90
CA GLU A 66 3.86 4.30 -7.00
C GLU A 66 4.14 5.72 -7.49
N GLU A 67 3.37 6.20 -8.48
CA GLU A 67 3.44 7.60 -8.93
C GLU A 67 3.04 8.58 -7.82
N PHE A 68 1.98 8.26 -7.05
CA PHE A 68 1.59 9.07 -5.90
C PHE A 68 2.72 9.13 -4.84
N PHE A 69 3.37 8.01 -4.54
CA PHE A 69 4.50 7.99 -3.59
C PHE A 69 5.65 8.87 -4.07
N ARG A 70 6.02 8.76 -5.34
CA ARG A 70 7.07 9.57 -5.95
C ARG A 70 6.72 11.06 -5.93
N ASN A 71 5.50 11.41 -6.31
CA ASN A 71 5.06 12.81 -6.36
C ASN A 71 5.00 13.47 -4.97
N ASN A 72 4.83 12.68 -3.91
CA ASN A 72 4.81 13.16 -2.52
C ASN A 72 6.14 12.93 -1.77
N ASN A 73 7.19 12.44 -2.45
CA ASN A 73 8.50 12.13 -1.86
C ASN A 73 8.41 11.23 -0.61
N LEU A 74 7.58 10.19 -0.67
CA LEU A 74 7.42 9.25 0.43
C LEU A 74 8.57 8.25 0.49
N ASN A 75 8.97 7.86 1.71
CA ASN A 75 9.89 6.75 1.90
C ASN A 75 9.19 5.45 1.50
N VAL A 76 9.74 4.72 0.53
CA VAL A 76 9.17 3.46 0.04
C VAL A 76 10.08 2.30 0.44
N ASP A 77 9.51 1.33 1.15
CA ASP A 77 10.13 0.04 1.43
C ASP A 77 9.22 -1.05 0.89
N TYR A 78 9.53 -1.54 -0.32
CA TYR A 78 8.68 -2.50 -0.99
C TYR A 78 8.58 -3.81 -0.19
N LYS A 79 7.34 -4.20 0.14
CA LYS A 79 7.01 -5.34 1.00
C LYS A 79 7.46 -5.20 2.46
N GLY A 80 8.00 -4.05 2.86
CA GLY A 80 8.49 -3.85 4.23
C GLY A 80 9.68 -4.75 4.58
N LEU A 81 10.57 -5.02 3.63
CA LEU A 81 11.67 -5.98 3.81
C LEU A 81 12.96 -5.34 4.32
N ALA A 82 13.07 -4.01 4.27
CA ALA A 82 14.28 -3.30 4.64
C ALA A 82 14.38 -3.00 6.14
N ASP A 83 13.29 -3.17 6.90
CA ASP A 83 13.24 -2.75 8.30
C ASP A 83 12.32 -3.60 9.18
N ASP A 84 12.53 -3.47 10.50
CA ASP A 84 11.66 -4.04 11.53
C ASP A 84 10.66 -2.99 11.98
N TYR A 85 9.41 -3.15 11.55
CA TYR A 85 8.34 -2.21 11.84
C TYR A 85 7.65 -2.50 13.18
N ASP A 86 7.46 -1.45 13.98
CA ASP A 86 6.72 -1.55 15.25
C ASP A 86 5.19 -1.58 15.02
N LEU A 87 4.71 -1.03 13.90
CA LEU A 87 3.30 -0.99 13.51
C LEU A 87 3.12 -1.01 11.99
N VAL A 88 2.09 -1.71 11.52
CA VAL A 88 1.70 -1.75 10.10
C VAL A 88 0.25 -1.31 9.93
N PHE A 89 0.01 -0.31 9.09
CA PHE A 89 -1.32 0.10 8.66
C PHE A 89 -1.68 -0.54 7.32
N THR A 90 -2.84 -1.18 7.28
CA THR A 90 -3.45 -1.67 6.05
C THR A 90 -4.92 -1.28 6.02
N CYS A 91 -5.44 -0.98 4.83
CA CYS A 91 -6.83 -0.64 4.62
C CYS A 91 -7.39 -1.55 3.53
N SER A 92 -8.44 -2.30 3.86
CA SER A 92 -9.16 -3.16 2.92
C SER A 92 -10.60 -2.68 2.80
N ASP A 93 -10.98 -2.24 1.60
CA ASP A 93 -12.39 -2.00 1.28
C ASP A 93 -13.09 -3.35 1.11
N LEU A 94 -14.04 -3.66 2.00
CA LEU A 94 -14.86 -4.87 1.91
C LEU A 94 -16.19 -4.48 1.25
N ILE A 95 -16.29 -4.66 -0.07
CA ILE A 95 -17.56 -4.47 -0.79
C ILE A 95 -18.44 -5.69 -0.52
N MET A 96 -19.43 -5.56 0.38
CA MET A 96 -20.53 -6.52 0.49
C MET A 96 -21.71 -6.06 -0.34
N THR A 97 -22.11 -6.89 -1.30
CA THR A 97 -23.42 -6.79 -1.95
C THR A 97 -24.45 -7.45 -1.04
N GLU A 98 -25.56 -6.76 -0.75
CA GLU A 98 -26.73 -7.42 -0.18
C GLU A 98 -27.33 -8.39 -1.21
N LYS A 99 -27.82 -9.54 -0.73
CA LYS A 99 -28.51 -10.54 -1.56
C LYS A 99 -29.85 -9.99 -2.05
N TYR A 100 -30.12 -10.29 -3.33
CA TYR A 100 -31.39 -10.28 -4.10
C TYR A 100 -32.66 -9.76 -3.41
#